data_AF-A0A7J2HKA9-F1
#
_entry.id   AF-A0A7J2HKA9-F1
#
_cell.length_a   1.000
_cell.length_b   1.000
_cell.length_c   1.000
_cell.angle_alpha   90.00
_cell.angle_beta   90.00
_cell.angle_gamma   90.00
#
_symmetry.space_group_name_H-M   'P 1'
#
loop_
_entity.id
_entity.type
_entity.pdbx_description
1 polymer ?
#
loop_
_entity_poly.entity_id
_entity_poly.type
_entity_poly.pdbx_seq_one_letter_code
_entity_poly.pdbx_strand_id
1 'polypeptide(L)'
;MKESYEGVEIVEVEPVEGEGFIIIEGFPDVGLVGSIAASFIADRLGMKEVGYVDVEALPPIISVRDGKILELIRIYRKDNLLAILSDVPVPATIVKPFSRELMNWIESKKPKLLISLTGIPEPNRLNIDKPKVYILASNVELAQKLYETAGIDKFKDGFIAGIKGMLLKEGVKRGIDTILISAQSHFNYPDPGSAAEVV
;
A
#
# COMPACT_ATOMS: atom_id res chain seq x y z
N MET A 1 -13.26 14.82 -20.95
CA MET A 1 -14.04 14.16 -19.87
C MET A 1 -13.25 12.95 -19.41
N LYS A 2 -12.84 12.89 -18.14
CA LYS A 2 -12.30 11.66 -17.55
C LYS A 2 -13.49 10.79 -17.22
N GLU A 3 -13.61 9.62 -17.84
CA GLU A 3 -14.51 8.58 -17.37
C GLU A 3 -14.07 8.22 -15.94
N SER A 4 -14.85 8.64 -14.94
CA SER A 4 -14.88 7.96 -13.66
C SER A 4 -15.36 6.55 -13.97
N TYR A 5 -14.63 5.55 -13.49
CA TYR A 5 -15.07 4.17 -13.65
C TYR A 5 -16.25 3.98 -12.71
N GLU A 6 -17.42 3.58 -13.21
CA GLU A 6 -18.66 3.46 -12.42
C GLU A 6 -18.60 2.39 -11.31
N GLY A 7 -17.52 1.62 -11.21
CA GLY A 7 -17.41 0.48 -10.29
C GLY A 7 -16.33 0.58 -9.20
N VAL A 8 -15.87 1.79 -8.82
CA VAL A 8 -14.97 1.99 -7.66
C VAL A 8 -15.48 3.14 -6.81
N GLU A 9 -15.96 2.84 -5.61
CA GLU A 9 -16.46 3.82 -4.65
C GLU A 9 -15.64 3.75 -3.36
N ILE A 10 -15.23 4.90 -2.82
CA ILE A 10 -14.57 4.97 -1.52
C ILE A 10 -15.62 5.48 -0.52
N VAL A 11 -15.93 4.66 0.49
CA VAL A 11 -16.95 4.96 1.49
C VAL A 11 -16.27 5.25 2.83
N GLU A 12 -16.52 6.43 3.39
CA GLU A 12 -16.12 6.80 4.75
C GLU A 12 -17.25 6.49 5.72
N VAL A 13 -17.04 5.51 6.61
CA VAL A 13 -17.99 5.21 7.70
C VAL A 13 -17.80 6.17 8.88
N GLU A 14 -16.61 6.75 9.02
CA GLU A 14 -16.32 7.87 9.90
C GLU A 14 -15.59 8.96 9.10
N PRO A 15 -15.89 10.26 9.30
CA PRO A 15 -15.23 11.33 8.56
C PRO A 15 -13.71 11.31 8.71
N VAL A 16 -13.01 11.24 7.57
CA VAL A 16 -11.54 11.37 7.52
C VAL A 16 -11.19 12.84 7.33
N GLU A 17 -11.26 13.60 8.42
CA GLU A 17 -10.94 15.02 8.49
C GLU A 17 -9.54 15.28 9.05
N GLY A 18 -8.86 16.30 8.51
CA GLY A 18 -7.52 16.71 8.90
C GLY A 18 -6.63 17.01 7.70
N GLU A 19 -5.35 17.24 7.96
CA GLU A 19 -4.32 17.43 6.94
C GLU A 19 -3.00 16.79 7.37
N GLY A 20 -2.07 16.65 6.43
CA GLY A 20 -0.75 16.11 6.72
C GLY A 20 -0.76 14.61 7.01
N PHE A 21 -1.69 13.88 6.39
CA PHE A 21 -1.80 12.44 6.56
C PHE A 21 -0.57 11.72 6.00
N ILE A 22 -0.10 10.72 6.74
CA ILE A 22 0.77 9.68 6.21
C ILE A 22 -0.14 8.51 5.87
N ILE A 23 -0.07 8.03 4.64
CA ILE A 23 -0.91 6.94 4.16
C ILE A 23 0.00 5.76 3.86
N ILE A 24 -0.27 4.60 4.46
CA ILE A 24 0.40 3.34 4.17
C ILE A 24 -0.58 2.47 3.41
N GLU A 25 -0.15 1.83 2.34
CA GLU A 25 -0.97 0.85 1.64
C GLU A 25 -0.27 -0.50 1.52
N GLY A 26 -1.06 -1.55 1.75
CA GLY A 26 -0.64 -2.94 1.74
C GLY A 26 -1.50 -3.79 0.81
N PHE A 27 -1.62 -3.41 -0.46
CA PHE A 27 -2.23 -4.32 -1.45
C PHE A 27 -1.42 -5.62 -1.61
N PRO A 28 -2.08 -6.80 -1.67
CA PRO A 28 -1.42 -8.09 -1.89
C PRO A 28 -0.59 -8.14 -3.16
N ASP A 29 0.68 -8.53 -3.00
CA ASP A 29 1.62 -8.81 -4.09
C ASP A 29 2.66 -9.86 -3.63
N VAL A 30 3.90 -9.78 -4.13
CA VAL A 30 4.97 -10.74 -3.88
C VAL A 30 5.18 -10.96 -2.38
N GLY A 31 5.11 -12.22 -1.97
CA GLY A 31 5.31 -12.62 -0.58
C GLY A 31 4.22 -12.15 0.39
N LEU A 32 3.14 -11.52 -0.09
CA LEU A 32 2.16 -10.81 0.74
C LEU A 32 2.80 -9.80 1.71
N VAL A 33 4.01 -9.31 1.38
CA VAL A 33 4.79 -8.48 2.30
C VAL A 33 4.05 -7.21 2.66
N GLY A 34 3.50 -6.53 1.66
CA GLY A 34 2.77 -5.28 1.89
C GLY A 34 1.53 -5.48 2.74
N SER A 35 0.73 -6.51 2.47
CA SER A 35 -0.51 -6.76 3.20
C SER A 35 -0.25 -7.25 4.63
N ILE A 36 0.74 -8.12 4.85
CA ILE A 36 1.15 -8.56 6.18
C ILE A 36 1.68 -7.37 6.99
N ALA A 37 2.58 -6.56 6.43
CA ALA A 37 3.18 -5.42 7.13
C ALA A 37 2.12 -4.36 7.48
N ALA A 38 1.29 -3.96 6.52
CA ALA A 38 0.23 -2.98 6.76
C ALA A 38 -0.80 -3.47 7.80
N SER A 39 -1.20 -4.75 7.73
CA SER A 39 -2.09 -5.35 8.73
C SER A 39 -1.44 -5.37 10.11
N PHE A 40 -0.17 -5.75 10.20
CA PHE A 40 0.55 -5.76 11.47
C PHE A 40 0.65 -4.35 12.07
N ILE A 41 0.99 -3.34 11.26
CA ILE A 41 1.05 -1.93 11.70
C ILE A 41 -0.32 -1.48 12.22
N ALA A 42 -1.40 -1.74 11.47
CA ALA A 42 -2.75 -1.36 11.87
C ALA A 42 -3.17 -2.01 13.20
N ASP A 43 -2.94 -3.32 13.32
CA ASP A 43 -3.28 -4.09 14.52
C ASP A 43 -2.46 -3.61 15.74
N ARG A 44 -1.13 -3.43 15.58
CA ARG A 44 -0.23 -3.04 16.69
C ARG A 44 -0.42 -1.61 17.15
N LEU A 45 -0.79 -0.71 16.24
CA LEU A 45 -1.13 0.66 16.61
C LEU A 45 -2.56 0.77 17.13
N GLY A 46 -3.40 -0.26 17.01
CA GLY A 46 -4.81 -0.21 17.39
C GLY A 46 -5.59 0.78 16.54
N MET A 47 -5.32 0.80 15.23
CA MET A 47 -6.02 1.67 14.28
C MET A 47 -7.49 1.24 14.18
N LYS A 48 -8.39 2.21 13.98
CA LYS A 48 -9.83 1.96 13.82
C LYS A 48 -10.21 2.00 12.36
N GLU A 49 -11.12 1.14 11.95
CA GLU A 49 -11.71 1.20 10.63
C GLU A 49 -12.53 2.47 10.49
N VAL A 50 -12.28 3.25 9.45
CA VAL A 50 -12.96 4.53 9.15
C VAL A 50 -13.59 4.53 7.76
N GLY A 51 -13.37 3.49 6.96
CA GLY A 51 -13.97 3.37 5.65
C GLY A 51 -13.54 2.10 4.92
N TYR A 52 -14.03 1.96 3.70
CA TYR A 52 -13.72 0.86 2.80
C TYR A 52 -13.76 1.31 1.34
N VAL A 53 -13.27 0.47 0.44
CA VAL A 53 -13.36 0.70 -1.00
C VAL A 53 -14.24 -0.39 -1.59
N ASP A 54 -15.42 0.00 -2.07
CA ASP A 54 -16.33 -0.88 -2.79
C ASP A 54 -15.93 -0.95 -4.26
N VAL A 55 -15.87 -2.15 -4.80
CA VAL A 55 -15.39 -2.41 -6.16
C VAL A 55 -16.16 -3.56 -6.78
N GLU A 56 -17.00 -3.24 -7.77
CA GLU A 56 -17.88 -4.21 -8.44
C GLU A 56 -17.10 -5.37 -9.10
N ALA A 57 -15.87 -5.09 -9.56
CA ALA A 57 -15.04 -6.06 -10.26
C ALA A 57 -14.21 -6.99 -9.34
N LEU A 58 -14.33 -6.86 -8.01
CA LEU A 58 -13.71 -7.80 -7.08
C LEU A 58 -14.48 -9.13 -7.01
N PRO A 59 -13.81 -10.22 -6.59
CA PRO A 59 -14.50 -11.50 -6.41
C PRO A 59 -15.65 -11.38 -5.40
N PRO A 60 -16.78 -12.10 -5.61
CA PRO A 60 -17.97 -12.03 -4.75
C PRO A 60 -17.76 -12.84 -3.47
N ILE A 61 -16.79 -12.43 -2.65
CA ILE A 61 -16.43 -13.04 -1.38
C ILE A 61 -16.41 -11.98 -0.28
N ILE A 62 -16.57 -12.44 0.95
CA ILE A 62 -16.44 -11.60 2.15
C ILE A 62 -15.19 -12.00 2.93
N SER A 63 -14.67 -11.06 3.71
CA SER A 63 -13.68 -11.37 4.74
C SER A 63 -14.36 -11.58 6.08
N VAL A 64 -13.90 -12.56 6.86
CA VAL A 64 -14.41 -12.83 8.21
C VAL A 64 -13.26 -12.79 9.19
N ARG A 65 -13.28 -11.83 10.12
CA ARG A 65 -12.27 -11.68 11.18
C ARG A 65 -12.98 -11.50 12.52
N ASP A 66 -12.60 -12.31 13.51
CA ASP A 66 -13.20 -12.29 14.86
C ASP A 66 -14.74 -12.35 14.85
N GLY A 67 -15.30 -13.16 13.94
CA GLY A 67 -16.76 -13.32 13.77
C GLY A 67 -17.46 -12.14 13.11
N LYS A 68 -16.73 -11.13 12.62
CA LYS A 68 -17.28 -9.97 11.89
C LYS A 68 -17.10 -10.13 10.40
N ILE A 69 -18.11 -9.74 9.65
CA ILE A 69 -18.06 -9.60 8.20
C ILE A 69 -17.38 -8.27 7.88
N LEU A 70 -16.41 -8.32 6.99
CA LEU A 70 -15.57 -7.20 6.60
C LEU A 70 -15.53 -7.06 5.08
N GLU A 71 -15.49 -5.81 4.62
CA GLU A 71 -15.21 -5.47 3.22
C GLU A 71 -13.79 -5.87 2.81
N LEU A 72 -13.56 -6.15 1.53
CA LEU A 72 -12.27 -6.68 1.06
C LEU A 72 -11.13 -5.67 1.08
N ILE A 73 -11.45 -4.38 0.90
CA ILE A 73 -10.49 -3.27 0.96
C ILE A 73 -10.96 -2.30 2.03
N ARG A 74 -10.14 -2.10 3.05
CA ARG A 74 -10.50 -1.35 4.27
C ARG A 74 -9.51 -0.23 4.52
N ILE A 75 -10.03 0.86 5.09
CA ILE A 75 -9.27 2.04 5.47
C ILE A 75 -9.29 2.13 6.99
N TYR A 76 -8.11 2.07 7.59
CA TYR A 76 -7.91 2.24 9.03
C TYR A 76 -7.26 3.59 9.32
N ARG A 77 -7.54 4.14 10.49
CA ARG A 77 -6.99 5.41 10.96
C ARG A 77 -6.53 5.33 12.41
N LYS A 78 -5.43 6.04 12.69
CA LYS A 78 -5.07 6.52 14.02
C LYS A 78 -4.40 7.88 13.87
N ASP A 79 -4.98 8.90 14.49
CA ASP A 79 -4.50 10.29 14.38
C ASP A 79 -4.39 10.74 12.91
N ASN A 80 -3.19 11.08 12.45
CA ASN A 80 -2.86 11.44 11.06
C ASN A 80 -2.25 10.29 10.25
N LEU A 81 -2.31 9.06 10.74
CA LEU A 81 -1.91 7.87 9.99
C LEU A 81 -3.14 7.16 9.43
N LEU A 82 -3.12 6.89 8.13
CA LEU A 82 -4.10 6.06 7.43
C LEU A 82 -3.41 4.79 6.93
N ALA A 83 -4.12 3.66 6.98
CA ALA A 83 -3.67 2.40 6.43
C ALA A 83 -4.75 1.82 5.52
N ILE A 84 -4.40 1.54 4.27
CA ILE A 84 -5.28 0.89 3.29
C ILE A 84 -4.87 -0.58 3.18
N LEU A 85 -5.74 -1.47 3.61
CA LEU A 85 -5.51 -2.91 3.66
C LEU A 85 -6.43 -3.59 2.65
N SER A 86 -5.90 -4.53 1.88
CA SER A 86 -6.70 -5.34 0.97
C SER A 86 -6.46 -6.82 1.21
N ASP A 87 -7.52 -7.60 1.25
CA ASP A 87 -7.45 -9.07 1.37
C ASP A 87 -7.27 -9.75 0.01
N VAL A 88 -7.51 -9.01 -1.08
CA VAL A 88 -7.44 -9.50 -2.45
C VAL A 88 -6.53 -8.64 -3.32
N PRO A 89 -5.85 -9.19 -4.34
CA PRO A 89 -5.12 -8.39 -5.30
C PRO A 89 -6.09 -7.59 -6.17
N VAL A 90 -5.69 -6.38 -6.57
CA VAL A 90 -6.46 -5.57 -7.54
C VAL A 90 -6.30 -6.19 -8.94
N PRO A 91 -7.39 -6.55 -9.64
CA PRO A 91 -7.31 -7.13 -10.97
C PRO A 91 -6.62 -6.21 -11.98
N ALA A 92 -5.78 -6.79 -12.85
CA ALA A 92 -5.03 -6.03 -13.86
C ALA A 92 -5.95 -5.27 -14.84
N THR A 93 -7.16 -5.76 -15.07
CA THR A 93 -8.19 -5.14 -15.93
C THR A 93 -8.67 -3.81 -15.37
N ILE A 94 -8.72 -3.64 -14.05
CA ILE A 94 -9.23 -2.44 -13.38
C ILE A 94 -8.16 -1.62 -12.67
N VAL A 95 -6.90 -2.09 -12.61
CA VAL A 95 -5.86 -1.44 -11.80
C VAL A 95 -5.69 0.04 -12.13
N LYS A 96 -5.79 0.43 -13.42
CA LYS A 96 -5.67 1.83 -13.83
C LYS A 96 -6.84 2.70 -13.34
N PRO A 97 -8.11 2.39 -13.65
CA PRO A 97 -9.24 3.15 -13.10
C PRO A 97 -9.28 3.14 -11.57
N PHE A 98 -9.09 1.97 -10.93
CA PHE A 98 -9.03 1.84 -9.47
C PHE A 98 -7.99 2.77 -8.85
N SER A 99 -6.75 2.77 -9.38
CA SER A 99 -5.69 3.63 -8.85
C SER A 99 -6.02 5.11 -8.99
N ARG A 100 -6.73 5.52 -10.05
CA ARG A 100 -7.10 6.93 -10.24
C ARG A 100 -8.14 7.37 -9.22
N GLU A 101 -9.16 6.56 -8.97
CA GLU A 101 -10.19 6.89 -7.99
C GLU A 101 -9.63 6.85 -6.56
N LEU A 102 -8.83 5.84 -6.23
CA LEU A 102 -8.15 5.79 -4.94
C LEU A 102 -7.25 7.02 -4.74
N MET A 103 -6.52 7.44 -5.78
CA MET A 103 -5.69 8.64 -5.70
C MET A 103 -6.49 9.95 -5.66
N ASN A 104 -7.68 10.01 -6.26
CA ASN A 104 -8.59 11.15 -6.10
C ASN A 104 -9.01 11.29 -4.64
N TRP A 105 -9.38 10.17 -4.01
CA TRP A 105 -9.71 10.16 -2.59
C TRP A 105 -8.48 10.52 -1.73
N ILE A 106 -7.34 9.89 -1.96
CA ILE A 106 -6.07 10.18 -1.25
C ILE A 106 -5.74 11.67 -1.34
N GLU A 107 -5.75 12.26 -2.54
CA GLU A 107 -5.44 13.69 -2.75
C GLU A 107 -6.41 14.61 -2.00
N SER A 108 -7.70 14.25 -1.92
CA SER A 108 -8.70 15.00 -1.15
C SER A 108 -8.36 15.08 0.35
N LYS A 109 -7.57 14.13 0.86
CA LYS A 109 -7.08 14.10 2.25
C LYS A 109 -5.82 14.91 2.47
N LYS A 110 -5.29 15.62 1.46
CA LYS A 110 -4.08 16.44 1.57
C LYS A 110 -2.92 15.67 2.24
N PRO A 111 -2.50 14.54 1.67
CA PRO A 111 -1.51 13.68 2.28
C PRO A 111 -0.16 14.39 2.26
N LYS A 112 0.59 14.20 3.34
CA LYS A 112 2.02 14.56 3.37
C LYS A 112 2.86 13.52 2.64
N LEU A 113 2.45 12.24 2.72
CA LEU A 113 3.25 11.13 2.24
C LEU A 113 2.38 9.90 1.97
N LEU A 114 2.60 9.23 0.84
CA LEU A 114 2.06 7.91 0.53
C LEU A 114 3.17 6.87 0.52
N ILE A 115 3.02 5.81 1.31
CA ILE A 115 4.00 4.74 1.48
C ILE A 115 3.40 3.43 0.95
N SER A 116 4.00 2.91 -0.10
CA SER A 116 3.70 1.61 -0.68
C SER A 116 4.64 0.55 -0.11
N LEU A 117 4.10 -0.52 0.47
CA LEU A 117 4.88 -1.65 0.98
C LEU A 117 4.80 -2.84 0.00
N THR A 118 5.91 -3.50 -0.33
CA THR A 118 5.92 -4.57 -1.33
C THR A 118 7.03 -5.60 -1.10
N GLY A 119 6.91 -6.78 -1.72
CA GLY A 119 7.99 -7.76 -1.84
C GLY A 119 8.71 -7.68 -3.19
N ILE A 120 9.99 -8.07 -3.23
CA ILE A 120 10.77 -8.29 -4.45
C ILE A 120 11.13 -9.78 -4.51
N PRO A 121 10.85 -10.48 -5.61
CA PRO A 121 11.15 -11.90 -5.69
C PRO A 121 12.66 -12.13 -5.61
N GLU A 122 13.09 -12.93 -4.63
CA GLU A 122 14.48 -13.32 -4.45
C GLU A 122 14.59 -14.85 -4.58
N PRO A 123 15.17 -15.36 -5.69
CA PRO A 123 15.30 -16.81 -5.91
C PRO A 123 15.99 -17.55 -4.76
N ASN A 124 16.95 -16.92 -4.09
CA ASN A 124 17.69 -17.51 -2.98
C ASN A 124 17.08 -17.21 -1.60
N ARG A 125 15.82 -16.73 -1.54
CA ARG A 125 15.19 -16.26 -0.29
C ARG A 125 15.25 -17.28 0.85
N LEU A 126 15.15 -18.58 0.55
CA LEU A 126 15.22 -19.66 1.56
C LEU A 126 16.57 -19.71 2.30
N ASN A 127 17.64 -19.20 1.69
CA ASN A 127 19.00 -19.23 2.23
C ASN A 127 19.44 -17.85 2.77
N ILE A 128 18.49 -16.91 2.91
CA ILE A 128 18.75 -15.56 3.41
C ILE A 128 18.10 -15.44 4.78
N ASP A 129 18.92 -15.29 5.82
CA ASP A 129 18.43 -15.10 7.20
C ASP A 129 17.76 -13.73 7.36
N LYS A 130 18.39 -12.69 6.82
CA LYS A 130 17.88 -11.31 6.88
C LYS A 130 17.66 -10.75 5.47
N PRO A 131 16.41 -10.67 4.99
CA PRO A 131 16.08 -10.07 3.71
C PRO A 131 16.61 -8.64 3.59
N LYS A 132 17.16 -8.28 2.43
CA LYS A 132 17.48 -6.88 2.15
C LYS A 132 16.21 -6.09 1.89
N VAL A 133 16.22 -4.84 2.35
CA VAL A 133 15.20 -3.84 2.07
C VAL A 133 15.78 -2.80 1.12
N TYR A 134 14.95 -2.35 0.18
CA TYR A 134 15.23 -1.29 -0.77
C TYR A 134 14.16 -0.22 -0.72
N ILE A 135 14.56 1.02 -0.94
CA ILE A 135 13.67 2.19 -1.00
C ILE A 135 13.72 2.86 -2.37
N LEU A 136 12.55 3.22 -2.89
CA LEU A 136 12.37 4.20 -3.96
C LEU A 136 11.57 5.38 -3.42
N ALA A 137 11.88 6.61 -3.82
CA ALA A 137 11.09 7.79 -3.49
C ALA A 137 10.73 8.59 -4.74
N SER A 138 9.67 9.38 -4.66
CA SER A 138 9.17 10.25 -5.73
C SER A 138 10.16 11.31 -6.21
N ASN A 139 11.06 11.75 -5.32
CA ASN A 139 12.04 12.80 -5.61
C ASN A 139 13.40 12.49 -4.96
N VAL A 140 14.46 13.14 -5.49
CA VAL A 140 15.86 12.88 -5.09
C VAL A 140 16.13 13.30 -3.64
N GLU A 141 15.53 14.40 -3.19
CA GLU A 141 15.72 14.94 -1.84
C GLU A 141 15.15 13.99 -0.79
N LEU A 142 13.93 13.48 -1.02
CA LEU A 142 13.29 12.48 -0.18
C LEU A 142 14.09 11.16 -0.17
N ALA A 143 14.53 10.69 -1.35
CA ALA A 143 15.37 9.50 -1.45
C ALA A 143 16.69 9.65 -0.66
N GLN A 144 17.30 10.83 -0.71
CA GLN A 144 18.54 11.11 0.01
C GLN A 144 18.32 11.16 1.52
N LYS A 145 17.27 11.85 1.97
CA LYS A 145 16.89 11.91 3.39
C LYS A 145 16.64 10.53 3.98
N LEU A 146 15.94 9.66 3.26
CA LEU A 146 15.67 8.29 3.71
C LEU A 146 16.94 7.46 3.80
N TYR A 147 17.85 7.58 2.82
CA TYR A 147 19.15 6.92 2.86
C TYR A 147 19.99 7.38 4.05
N GLU A 148 20.06 8.68 4.31
CA GLU A 148 20.81 9.24 5.44
C GLU A 148 20.23 8.85 6.80
N THR A 149 18.89 8.74 6.89
CA THR A 149 18.21 8.45 8.16
C THR A 149 18.21 6.95 8.48
N ALA A 150 18.03 6.08 7.49
CA ALA A 150 17.79 4.66 7.70
C ALA A 150 18.93 3.75 7.21
N GLY A 151 19.86 4.25 6.40
CA GLY A 151 20.93 3.45 5.81
C GLY A 151 20.43 2.35 4.86
N ILE A 152 19.22 2.49 4.33
CA ILE A 152 18.57 1.49 3.46
C ILE A 152 18.97 1.72 2.00
N ASP A 153 19.29 0.64 1.30
CA ASP A 153 19.72 0.68 -0.10
C ASP A 153 18.63 1.28 -1.01
N LYS A 154 19.06 2.02 -2.04
CA LYS A 154 18.14 2.60 -3.03
C LYS A 154 17.76 1.54 -4.08
N PHE A 155 16.48 1.46 -4.42
CA PHE A 155 16.01 0.76 -5.62
C PHE A 155 16.40 1.60 -6.84
N LYS A 156 17.39 1.13 -7.63
CA LYS A 156 17.97 1.91 -8.73
C LYS A 156 17.33 1.59 -10.08
N ASP A 157 17.23 0.32 -10.42
CA ASP A 157 16.84 -0.15 -11.73
C ASP A 157 15.83 -1.30 -11.62
N GLY A 158 14.82 -1.30 -12.49
CA GLY A 158 13.82 -2.35 -12.57
C GLY A 158 12.43 -1.84 -12.96
N PHE A 159 11.42 -2.69 -12.78
CA PHE A 159 10.03 -2.36 -13.07
C PHE A 159 9.17 -2.58 -11.83
N ILE A 160 8.32 -1.61 -11.53
CA ILE A 160 7.28 -1.74 -10.50
C ILE A 160 5.95 -1.86 -11.24
N ALA A 161 5.34 -3.05 -11.13
CA ALA A 161 4.09 -3.36 -11.81
C ALA A 161 2.88 -3.22 -10.88
N GLY A 162 1.68 -3.36 -11.46
CA GLY A 162 0.43 -3.41 -10.72
C GLY A 162 0.07 -2.11 -9.99
N ILE A 163 -0.65 -2.25 -8.89
CA ILE A 163 -1.21 -1.14 -8.11
C ILE A 163 -0.11 -0.23 -7.56
N LYS A 164 0.99 -0.78 -7.04
CA LYS A 164 2.13 -0.01 -6.51
C LYS A 164 2.69 0.96 -7.55
N GLY A 165 2.96 0.46 -8.75
CA GLY A 165 3.49 1.28 -9.85
C GLY A 165 2.52 2.38 -10.29
N MET A 166 1.21 2.10 -10.26
CA MET A 166 0.19 3.09 -10.58
C MET A 166 0.05 4.17 -9.52
N LEU A 167 0.08 3.83 -8.23
CA LEU A 167 -0.01 4.78 -7.12
C LEU A 167 1.22 5.69 -7.07
N LEU A 168 2.43 5.15 -7.19
CA LEU A 168 3.66 5.94 -7.28
C LEU A 168 3.60 6.92 -8.46
N LYS A 169 3.18 6.43 -9.64
CA LYS A 169 3.07 7.25 -10.85
C LYS A 169 2.04 8.38 -10.71
N GLU A 170 0.88 8.10 -10.13
CA GLU A 170 -0.15 9.11 -9.90
C GLU A 170 0.27 10.10 -8.82
N GLY A 171 0.96 9.65 -7.76
CA GLY A 171 1.52 10.53 -6.72
C GLY A 171 2.51 11.54 -7.31
N VAL A 172 3.48 11.08 -8.10
CA VAL A 172 4.43 11.97 -8.79
C VAL A 172 3.71 12.98 -9.68
N LYS A 173 2.70 12.56 -10.45
CA LYS A 173 1.93 13.48 -11.32
C LYS A 173 1.16 14.54 -10.54
N ARG A 174 0.71 14.22 -9.33
CA ARG A 174 -0.09 15.10 -8.47
C ARG A 174 0.76 15.93 -7.50
N GLY A 175 2.09 15.76 -7.53
CA GLY A 175 3.00 16.42 -6.59
C GLY A 175 2.86 15.89 -5.16
N ILE A 176 2.36 14.67 -4.99
CA ILE A 176 2.29 13.99 -3.69
C ILE A 176 3.60 13.20 -3.52
N ASP A 177 4.25 13.40 -2.37
CA ASP A 177 5.44 12.61 -2.04
C ASP A 177 5.07 11.14 -1.83
N THR A 178 5.84 10.26 -2.47
CA THR A 178 5.62 8.82 -2.41
C THR A 178 6.91 8.07 -2.10
N ILE A 179 6.79 6.98 -1.34
CA ILE A 179 7.88 6.05 -1.04
C ILE A 179 7.40 4.63 -1.35
N LEU A 180 8.26 3.84 -1.98
CA LEU A 180 8.13 2.39 -2.02
C LEU A 180 9.17 1.80 -1.06
N ILE A 181 8.72 0.97 -0.11
CA ILE A 181 9.59 0.14 0.73
C ILE A 181 9.41 -1.31 0.29
N SER A 182 10.52 -1.97 -0.03
CA SER A 182 10.50 -3.26 -0.71
C SER A 182 11.50 -4.23 -0.11
N ALA A 183 11.07 -5.44 0.27
CA ALA A 183 11.94 -6.46 0.85
C ALA A 183 12.11 -7.67 -0.07
N GLN A 184 13.32 -8.25 -0.12
CA GLN A 184 13.55 -9.54 -0.77
C GLN A 184 12.62 -10.61 -0.20
N SER A 185 11.88 -11.33 -1.03
CA SER A 185 10.74 -12.12 -0.60
C SER A 185 10.53 -13.39 -1.42
N HIS A 186 9.81 -14.34 -0.85
CA HIS A 186 9.32 -15.51 -1.60
C HIS A 186 8.31 -15.08 -2.66
N PHE A 187 8.48 -15.57 -3.88
CA PHE A 187 7.55 -15.23 -4.97
C PHE A 187 6.16 -15.86 -4.78
N ASN A 188 6.11 -17.12 -4.36
CA ASN A 188 4.87 -17.92 -4.33
C ASN A 188 4.34 -18.23 -2.92
N TYR A 189 4.99 -17.74 -1.87
CA TYR A 189 4.62 -18.05 -0.48
C TYR A 189 4.51 -16.78 0.35
N PRO A 190 3.54 -16.69 1.28
CA PRO A 190 3.53 -15.63 2.29
C PRO A 190 4.87 -15.59 3.04
N ASP A 191 5.43 -14.40 3.20
CA ASP A 191 6.76 -14.19 3.77
C ASP A 191 6.71 -13.16 4.92
N PRO A 192 6.22 -13.57 6.10
CA PRO A 192 6.14 -12.68 7.26
C PRO A 192 7.50 -12.22 7.76
N GLY A 193 8.58 -12.97 7.47
CA GLY A 193 9.95 -12.55 7.80
C GLY A 193 10.36 -11.30 7.01
N SER A 194 10.03 -11.28 5.71
CA SER A 194 10.27 -10.10 4.86
C SER A 194 9.33 -8.94 5.20
N ALA A 195 8.09 -9.24 5.59
CA ALA A 195 7.16 -8.22 6.11
C ALA A 195 7.70 -7.54 7.38
N ALA A 196 8.32 -8.30 8.28
CA ALA A 196 8.91 -7.76 9.50
C ALA A 196 10.06 -6.78 9.25
N GLU A 197 10.84 -6.96 8.17
CA GLU A 197 11.92 -6.03 7.81
C GLU A 197 11.40 -4.69 7.25
N VAL A 198 10.16 -4.65 6.78
CA VAL A 198 9.52 -3.44 6.22
C VAL A 198 8.81 -2.58 7.28
N VAL A 199 8.43 -3.18 8.41
CA VAL A 199 7.75 -2.52 9.55
C VAL A 199 8.72 -1.70 10.38
#